data_AF-A0A846PMR6-F1
#
_entry.id   AF-A0A846PMR6-F1
#
_cell.length_a   1.000
_cell.length_b   1.000
_cell.length_c   1.000
_cell.angle_alpha   90.00
_cell.angle_beta   90.00
_cell.angle_gamma   90.00
#
_symmetry.space_group_name_H-M   'P 1'
#
loop_
_entity.id
_entity.type
_entity.pdbx_description
1 polymer ?
#
loop_
_entity_poly.entity_id
_entity_poly.type
_entity_poly.pdbx_seq_one_letter_code
_entity_poly.pdbx_strand_id
1 'polypeptide(L)'
;MKKTFLSIVLVNIMIFFALIAIHEISHVIVGYCLGCEYEKAVLFDSNFNGPHTELICNNGINEFFVYMGGLMITSIFSLSFLLLDTIEKNMSFLSLGVSVILSSLDISHVLRSQSIFYPLLTFGFLFIILGEYFLTSSYIKEGFSFNFLKNKEIPLEDEV
;
A
#
# COMPACT_ATOMS: atom_id res chain seq x y z
N MET A 1 14.31 -5.53 22.63
CA MET A 1 13.98 -6.62 21.68
C MET A 1 12.49 -6.95 21.64
N LYS A 2 11.85 -7.50 22.70
CA LYS A 2 10.42 -7.90 22.63
C LYS A 2 9.47 -6.76 22.20
N LYS A 3 9.68 -5.54 22.72
CA LYS A 3 8.89 -4.35 22.32
C LYS A 3 9.09 -3.98 20.85
N THR A 4 10.32 -3.94 20.37
CA THR A 4 10.67 -3.63 18.96
C THR A 4 10.08 -4.64 17.99
N PHE A 5 10.17 -5.93 18.31
CA PHE A 5 9.57 -6.99 17.49
C PHE A 5 8.05 -6.84 17.39
N LEU A 6 7.38 -6.64 18.53
CA LEU A 6 5.93 -6.41 18.55
C LEU A 6 5.54 -5.18 17.72
N SER A 7 6.30 -4.09 17.82
CA SER A 7 6.04 -2.88 17.02
C SER A 7 6.15 -3.13 15.52
N ILE A 8 7.17 -3.86 15.06
CA ILE A 8 7.34 -4.19 13.63
C ILE A 8 6.14 -5.01 13.14
N VAL A 9 5.76 -6.04 13.90
CA VAL A 9 4.59 -6.88 13.56
C VAL A 9 3.32 -6.04 13.47
N LEU A 10 3.07 -5.16 14.44
CA LEU A 10 1.87 -4.30 14.45
C LEU A 10 1.86 -3.32 13.28
N VAL A 11 3.01 -2.72 12.96
CA VAL A 11 3.15 -1.81 11.81
C VAL A 11 2.85 -2.54 10.50
N ASN A 12 3.37 -3.75 10.31
CA ASN A 12 3.13 -4.53 9.11
C ASN A 12 1.66 -4.92 8.94
N ILE A 13 1.01 -5.34 10.03
CA ILE A 13 -0.42 -5.63 10.04
C ILE A 13 -1.22 -4.38 9.67
N MET A 14 -0.89 -3.23 10.28
CA MET A 14 -1.56 -1.96 10.02
C MET A 14 -1.41 -1.53 8.55
N ILE A 15 -0.19 -1.56 8.01
CA ILE A 15 0.08 -1.22 6.62
C ILE A 15 -0.67 -2.16 5.68
N PHE A 16 -0.68 -3.46 5.96
CA PHE A 16 -1.37 -4.45 5.15
C PHE A 16 -2.87 -4.16 5.06
N PHE A 17 -3.56 -3.98 6.20
CA PHE A 17 -4.98 -3.66 6.20
C PHE A 17 -5.29 -2.29 5.58
N ALA A 18 -4.43 -1.28 5.83
CA ALA A 18 -4.59 0.04 5.24
C ALA A 18 -4.49 -0.02 3.71
N LEU A 19 -3.52 -0.77 3.17
CA LEU A 19 -3.35 -0.92 1.73
C LEU A 19 -4.49 -1.68 1.07
N ILE A 20 -5.01 -2.75 1.69
CA ILE A 20 -6.20 -3.44 1.17
C ILE A 20 -7.38 -2.48 1.11
N ALA A 21 -7.62 -1.74 2.20
CA ALA A 21 -8.73 -0.79 2.24
C ALA A 21 -8.59 0.30 1.17
N ILE A 22 -7.40 0.87 1.02
CA ILE A 22 -7.12 1.90 0.00
C ILE A 22 -7.25 1.30 -1.41
N HIS A 23 -6.79 0.06 -1.63
CA HIS A 23 -6.88 -0.64 -2.92
C HIS A 23 -8.34 -0.77 -3.37
N GLU A 24 -9.19 -1.37 -2.55
CA GLU A 24 -10.61 -1.56 -2.91
C GLU A 24 -11.37 -0.23 -3.01
N ILE A 25 -11.12 0.71 -2.09
CA ILE A 25 -11.73 2.05 -2.16
C ILE A 25 -11.31 2.78 -3.44
N SER A 26 -10.10 2.55 -3.95
CA SER A 26 -9.67 3.21 -5.18
C SER A 26 -10.41 2.68 -6.42
N HIS A 27 -10.78 1.39 -6.47
CA HIS A 27 -11.64 0.87 -7.54
C HIS A 27 -13.02 1.52 -7.49
N VAL A 28 -13.61 1.69 -6.30
CA VAL A 28 -14.86 2.43 -6.07
C VAL A 28 -14.74 3.87 -6.59
N ILE A 29 -13.72 4.62 -6.14
CA ILE A 29 -13.54 6.03 -6.52
C ILE A 29 -13.37 6.17 -8.03
N VAL A 30 -12.57 5.32 -8.67
CA VAL A 30 -12.35 5.39 -10.12
C VAL A 30 -13.61 4.97 -10.88
N GLY A 31 -14.33 3.94 -10.42
CA GLY A 31 -15.63 3.54 -10.96
C GLY A 31 -16.65 4.68 -10.93
N TYR A 32 -16.74 5.38 -9.80
CA TYR A 32 -17.59 6.57 -9.64
C TYR A 32 -17.25 7.69 -10.60
N CYS A 33 -15.96 8.01 -10.74
CA CYS A 33 -15.51 9.03 -11.68
C CYS A 33 -15.84 8.69 -13.13
N LEU A 34 -16.01 7.40 -13.46
CA LEU A 34 -16.36 6.91 -14.79
C LEU A 34 -17.87 6.69 -14.97
N GLY A 35 -18.68 6.95 -13.95
CA GLY A 35 -20.13 6.83 -13.99
C GLY A 35 -20.65 5.40 -13.81
N CYS A 36 -19.93 4.55 -13.09
CA CYS A 36 -20.49 3.29 -12.60
C CYS A 36 -21.49 3.56 -11.44
N GLU A 37 -22.32 2.56 -11.13
CA GLU A 37 -23.27 2.56 -10.01
C GLU A 37 -22.97 1.38 -9.07
N TYR A 38 -23.59 1.36 -7.89
CA TYR A 38 -23.46 0.29 -6.88
C TYR A 38 -22.01 0.01 -6.48
N GLU A 39 -21.39 0.98 -5.81
CA GLU A 39 -19.93 1.00 -5.60
C GLU A 39 -19.59 0.63 -4.16
N LYS A 40 -19.30 -0.66 -3.96
CA LYS A 40 -19.04 -1.19 -2.63
C LYS A 40 -17.68 -1.87 -2.58
N ALA A 41 -16.80 -1.34 -1.76
CA ALA A 41 -15.56 -2.01 -1.36
C ALA A 41 -15.87 -3.03 -0.25
N VAL A 42 -15.64 -4.31 -0.52
CA VAL A 42 -15.87 -5.40 0.42
C VAL A 42 -14.53 -5.96 0.87
N LEU A 43 -14.18 -5.73 2.14
CA LEU A 43 -12.90 -6.22 2.70
C LEU A 43 -12.98 -7.68 3.19
N PHE A 44 -14.18 -8.12 3.56
CA PHE A 44 -14.43 -9.46 4.05
C PHE A 44 -15.83 -9.92 3.65
N ASP A 45 -15.91 -11.07 2.98
CA ASP A 45 -17.15 -11.77 2.65
C ASP A 45 -16.95 -13.26 2.93
N SER A 46 -17.91 -13.88 3.63
CA SER A 46 -17.88 -15.31 3.89
C SER A 46 -18.08 -16.16 2.63
N ASN A 47 -18.62 -15.57 1.57
CA ASN A 47 -18.96 -16.25 0.33
C ASN A 47 -17.90 -16.10 -0.77
N PHE A 48 -16.96 -15.16 -0.60
CA PHE A 48 -15.94 -14.85 -1.60
C PHE A 48 -14.54 -14.94 -1.00
N ASN A 49 -13.60 -15.49 -1.77
CA ASN A 49 -12.22 -15.69 -1.32
C ASN A 49 -11.40 -14.41 -1.50
N GLY A 50 -11.67 -13.41 -0.65
CA GLY A 50 -10.83 -12.23 -0.51
C GLY A 50 -11.56 -10.90 -0.65
N PRO A 51 -10.83 -9.80 -0.44
CA PRO A 51 -11.32 -8.45 -0.72
C PRO A 51 -11.71 -8.33 -2.20
N HIS A 52 -12.76 -7.57 -2.46
CA HIS A 52 -13.21 -7.28 -3.81
C HIS A 52 -14.05 -6.01 -3.83
N THR A 53 -14.24 -5.48 -5.03
CA THR A 53 -15.12 -4.34 -5.27
C THR A 53 -16.29 -4.75 -6.14
N GLU A 54 -17.51 -4.44 -5.68
CA GLU A 54 -18.73 -4.58 -6.46
C GLU A 54 -18.99 -3.27 -7.20
N LEU A 55 -19.18 -3.34 -8.52
CA LEU A 55 -19.48 -2.21 -9.40
C LEU A 55 -20.45 -2.65 -10.50
N ILE A 56 -21.39 -1.79 -10.87
CA ILE A 56 -22.27 -1.94 -12.03
C ILE A 56 -21.95 -0.83 -13.02
N CYS A 57 -21.26 -1.19 -14.09
CA CYS A 57 -20.81 -0.24 -15.11
C CYS A 57 -21.59 -0.44 -16.42
N ASN A 58 -21.92 0.66 -17.10
CA ASN A 58 -22.57 0.61 -18.43
C ASN A 58 -21.59 0.09 -19.51
N ASN A 59 -22.14 -0.58 -20.53
CA ASN A 59 -21.38 -1.08 -21.69
C ASN A 59 -20.76 0.09 -22.47
N GLY A 60 -19.51 0.42 -22.17
CA GLY A 60 -18.79 1.55 -22.75
C GLY A 60 -17.76 2.18 -21.83
N ILE A 61 -17.79 1.86 -20.53
CA ILE A 61 -16.77 2.30 -19.58
C ILE A 61 -15.45 1.59 -19.86
N ASN A 62 -14.37 2.36 -19.79
CA ASN A 62 -13.02 1.80 -19.93
C ASN A 62 -12.59 1.14 -18.60
N GLU A 63 -12.84 -0.16 -18.50
CA GLU A 63 -12.48 -0.99 -17.34
C GLU A 63 -10.98 -0.94 -16.99
N PHE A 64 -10.11 -0.59 -17.94
CA PHE A 64 -8.67 -0.44 -17.69
C PHE A 64 -8.40 0.47 -16.50
N PHE A 65 -9.07 1.63 -16.44
CA PHE A 65 -8.82 2.59 -15.37
C PHE A 65 -9.34 2.09 -14.03
N VAL A 66 -10.47 1.39 -14.02
CA VAL A 66 -11.02 0.78 -12.81
C VAL A 66 -10.02 -0.22 -12.25
N TYR A 67 -9.59 -1.21 -13.04
CA TYR A 67 -8.61 -2.22 -12.59
C TYR A 67 -7.25 -1.61 -12.19
N MET A 68 -6.78 -0.58 -12.88
CA MET A 68 -5.49 0.05 -12.54
C MET A 68 -5.57 1.02 -11.35
N GLY A 69 -6.77 1.42 -10.94
CA GLY A 69 -7.01 2.35 -9.82
C GLY A 69 -6.34 1.89 -8.52
N GLY A 70 -6.53 0.60 -8.19
CA GLY A 70 -5.89 -0.12 -7.07
C GLY A 70 -4.39 0.15 -6.98
N LEU A 71 -3.69 -0.22 -8.04
CA LEU A 71 -2.24 -0.05 -8.14
C LEU A 71 -1.85 1.42 -8.08
N MET A 72 -2.50 2.29 -8.86
CA MET A 72 -2.12 3.69 -8.98
C MET A 72 -2.19 4.42 -7.64
N ILE A 73 -3.32 4.31 -6.94
CA ILE A 73 -3.52 5.03 -5.68
C ILE A 73 -2.65 4.44 -4.57
N THR A 74 -2.58 3.11 -4.46
CA THR A 74 -1.74 2.49 -3.42
C THR A 74 -0.23 2.70 -3.68
N SER A 75 0.20 2.81 -4.94
CA SER A 75 1.57 3.18 -5.29
C SER A 75 1.89 4.62 -4.92
N ILE A 76 0.98 5.56 -5.16
CA ILE A 76 1.15 6.97 -4.74
C ILE A 76 1.24 7.05 -3.21
N PHE A 77 0.34 6.37 -2.50
CA PHE A 77 0.39 6.28 -1.05
C PHE A 77 1.73 5.69 -0.56
N SER A 78 2.19 4.62 -1.21
CA SER A 78 3.46 3.99 -0.88
C SER A 78 4.68 4.89 -1.13
N LEU A 79 4.71 5.59 -2.26
CA LEU A 79 5.78 6.51 -2.59
C LEU A 79 5.78 7.75 -1.70
N SER A 80 4.64 8.13 -1.12
CA SER A 80 4.58 9.27 -0.19
C SER A 80 5.46 9.08 1.05
N PHE A 81 5.72 7.84 1.47
CA PHE A 81 6.64 7.55 2.58
C PHE A 81 8.08 7.99 2.28
N LEU A 82 8.48 8.09 1.00
CA LEU A 82 9.81 8.59 0.63
C LEU A 82 10.02 10.07 1.00
N LEU A 83 8.94 10.83 1.23
CA LEU A 83 9.00 12.22 1.67
C LEU A 83 9.26 12.36 3.18
N LEU A 84 9.32 11.25 3.92
CA LEU A 84 9.65 11.25 5.34
C LEU A 84 11.17 11.13 5.54
N ASP A 85 11.70 11.88 6.50
CA ASP A 85 13.15 11.94 6.74
C ASP A 85 13.70 10.79 7.61
N THR A 86 12.82 9.91 8.09
CA THR A 86 13.08 8.97 9.19
C THR A 86 12.98 7.51 8.75
N ILE A 87 13.01 6.57 9.70
CA ILE A 87 12.89 5.11 9.50
C ILE A 87 11.67 4.76 8.64
N GLU A 88 10.61 5.56 8.76
CA GLU A 88 9.34 5.47 8.06
C GLU A 88 9.49 5.52 6.54
N LYS A 89 10.55 6.12 6.00
CA LYS A 89 10.81 6.09 4.54
C LYS A 89 10.99 4.68 3.99
N ASN A 90 11.50 3.77 4.82
CA ASN A 90 11.70 2.37 4.44
C ASN A 90 10.36 1.63 4.29
N MET A 91 9.26 2.18 4.83
CA MET A 91 7.92 1.63 4.62
C MET A 91 7.50 1.70 3.15
N SER A 92 8.07 2.60 2.35
CA SER A 92 7.77 2.71 0.91
C SER A 92 8.00 1.41 0.15
N PHE A 93 9.12 0.70 0.41
CA PHE A 93 9.43 -0.57 -0.24
C PHE A 93 8.46 -1.67 0.17
N LEU A 94 8.17 -1.74 1.48
CA LEU A 94 7.21 -2.69 2.03
C LEU A 94 5.82 -2.47 1.42
N SER A 95 5.34 -1.23 1.43
CA SER A 95 4.00 -0.89 0.96
C SER A 95 3.89 -1.03 -0.56
N LEU A 96 4.92 -0.67 -1.34
CA LEU A 96 4.95 -0.93 -2.78
C LEU A 96 4.88 -2.43 -3.09
N GLY A 97 5.61 -3.26 -2.33
CA GLY A 97 5.56 -4.71 -2.51
C GLY A 97 4.16 -5.28 -2.29
N VAL A 98 3.47 -4.81 -1.24
CA VAL A 98 2.06 -5.18 -0.97
C VAL A 98 1.14 -4.66 -2.08
N SER A 99 1.29 -3.41 -2.52
CA SER A 99 0.52 -2.83 -3.63
C SER A 99 0.61 -3.66 -4.90
N VAL A 100 1.81 -4.11 -5.27
CA VAL A 100 2.03 -4.95 -6.46
C VAL A 100 1.34 -6.31 -6.29
N ILE A 101 1.41 -6.92 -5.10
CA ILE A 101 0.74 -8.20 -4.83
C ILE A 101 -0.77 -8.05 -4.95
N LEU A 102 -1.36 -7.05 -4.28
CA LEU A 102 -2.81 -6.82 -4.32
C LEU A 102 -3.30 -6.59 -5.75
N SER A 103 -2.55 -5.82 -6.53
CA SER A 103 -2.91 -5.50 -7.92
C SER A 103 -2.54 -6.58 -8.94
N SER A 104 -1.90 -7.68 -8.53
CA SER A 104 -1.38 -8.68 -9.47
C SER A 104 -2.47 -9.35 -10.29
N LEU A 105 -3.64 -9.57 -9.69
CA LEU A 105 -4.82 -10.12 -10.37
C LEU A 105 -5.45 -9.07 -11.30
N ASP A 106 -5.59 -7.82 -10.85
CA ASP A 106 -6.12 -6.73 -11.67
C ASP A 106 -5.28 -6.52 -12.94
N ILE A 107 -3.95 -6.51 -12.79
CA ILE A 107 -3.02 -6.37 -13.91
C ILE A 107 -3.13 -7.58 -14.86
N SER A 108 -3.34 -8.79 -14.34
CA SER A 108 -3.50 -9.99 -15.17
C SER A 108 -4.79 -9.96 -15.99
N HIS A 109 -5.87 -9.40 -15.42
CA HIS A 109 -7.13 -9.14 -16.12
C HIS A 109 -6.96 -8.09 -17.20
N VAL A 110 -6.32 -6.96 -16.88
CA VAL A 110 -6.03 -5.87 -17.83
C VAL A 110 -5.20 -6.36 -19.02
N LEU A 111 -4.13 -7.10 -18.75
CA LEU A 111 -3.23 -7.63 -19.79
C LEU A 111 -3.77 -8.90 -20.46
N ARG A 112 -4.92 -9.42 -20.01
CA ARG A 112 -5.53 -10.67 -20.48
C ARG A 112 -4.56 -11.84 -20.48
N SER A 113 -3.66 -11.89 -19.50
CA SER A 113 -2.58 -12.86 -19.43
C SER A 113 -2.35 -13.32 -18.00
N GLN A 114 -2.81 -14.54 -17.69
CA GLN A 114 -2.61 -15.14 -16.37
C GLN A 114 -1.13 -15.42 -16.07
N SER A 115 -0.29 -15.52 -17.10
CA SER A 115 1.15 -15.71 -16.93
C SER A 115 1.85 -14.55 -16.23
N ILE A 116 1.28 -13.34 -16.22
CA ILE A 116 1.87 -12.17 -15.55
C ILE A 116 1.65 -12.17 -14.04
N PHE A 117 0.68 -12.94 -13.55
CA PHE A 117 0.32 -13.01 -12.14
C PHE A 117 1.50 -13.47 -11.26
N TYR A 118 2.12 -14.61 -11.59
CA TYR A 118 3.22 -15.17 -10.79
C TYR A 118 4.50 -14.30 -10.78
N PRO A 119 4.95 -13.73 -11.91
CA PRO A 119 6.04 -12.75 -11.90
C PRO A 119 5.77 -11.54 -11.01
N LEU A 120 4.57 -10.96 -11.06
CA LEU A 120 4.20 -9.81 -10.24
C LEU A 120 4.17 -10.16 -8.74
N LEU A 121 3.60 -11.32 -8.41
CA LEU A 121 3.58 -11.83 -7.05
C LEU A 121 5.01 -12.05 -6.52
N THR A 122 5.89 -12.65 -7.33
CA THR A 122 7.31 -12.84 -6.99
C THR A 122 8.01 -11.50 -6.78
N PHE A 123 7.78 -10.55 -7.68
CA PHE A 123 8.38 -9.22 -7.59
C PHE A 123 7.91 -8.46 -6.35
N GLY A 124 6.62 -8.50 -6.03
CA GLY A 124 6.08 -7.89 -4.83
C GLY A 124 6.65 -8.50 -3.55
N PHE A 125 6.83 -9.83 -3.49
CA PHE A 125 7.49 -10.47 -2.34
C PHE A 125 8.95 -10.04 -2.19
N LEU A 126 9.70 -9.86 -3.28
CA LEU A 126 11.07 -9.34 -3.21
C LEU A 126 11.10 -7.93 -2.61
N PHE A 127 10.15 -7.07 -2.99
CA PHE A 127 10.01 -5.73 -2.41
C PHE A 127 9.67 -5.77 -0.93
N ILE A 128 8.76 -6.65 -0.50
CA ILE A 128 8.45 -6.86 0.92
C ILE A 128 9.70 -7.28 1.70
N ILE A 129 10.45 -8.28 1.21
CA ILE A 129 11.66 -8.76 1.87
C ILE A 129 12.70 -7.63 2.01
N LEU A 130 12.90 -6.84 0.95
CA LEU A 130 13.80 -5.69 0.98
C LEU A 130 13.32 -4.61 1.97
N GLY A 131 12.01 -4.32 1.98
CA GLY A 131 11.40 -3.37 2.90
C GLY A 131 11.57 -3.79 4.36
N GLU A 132 11.27 -5.04 4.70
CA GLU A 132 11.46 -5.61 6.04
C GLU A 132 12.93 -5.56 6.48
N TYR A 133 13.84 -5.87 5.55
CA TYR A 133 15.28 -5.80 5.82
C TYR A 133 15.70 -4.37 6.20
N PHE A 134 15.32 -3.37 5.40
CA PHE A 134 15.65 -1.97 5.67
C PHE A 134 14.99 -1.46 6.95
N LEU A 135 13.71 -1.77 7.15
CA LEU A 135 12.96 -1.38 8.34
C LEU A 135 13.59 -1.95 9.61
N THR A 136 13.87 -3.25 9.63
CA THR A 136 14.50 -3.93 10.77
C THR A 136 15.91 -3.43 11.03
N SER A 137 16.72 -3.27 9.98
CA SER A 137 18.09 -2.78 10.07
C SER A 137 18.15 -1.36 10.66
N SER A 138 17.24 -0.47 10.23
CA SER A 138 17.12 0.87 10.79
C SER A 138 16.69 0.85 12.26
N TYR A 139 15.70 0.03 12.64
CA TYR A 139 15.27 -0.08 14.03
C TYR A 139 16.34 -0.63 14.99
N ILE A 140 17.20 -1.53 14.50
CA ILE A 140 18.33 -2.04 15.30
C ILE A 140 19.38 -0.95 15.52
N LYS A 141 19.66 -0.12 14.51
CA LYS A 141 20.70 0.93 14.57
C LYS A 141 20.27 2.14 15.40
N GLU A 142 19.04 2.63 15.21
CA GLU A 142 18.57 3.91 15.75
C GLU A 142 17.72 3.73 17.03
N GLY A 143 17.26 2.52 17.32
CA GLY A 143 16.28 2.26 18.37
C GLY A 143 14.87 2.69 17.95
N PHE A 144 13.84 2.05 18.51
CA PHE A 144 12.44 2.37 18.20
C PHE A 144 12.04 3.69 18.88
N SER A 145 11.90 4.77 18.11
CA SER A 145 11.33 6.04 18.56
C SER A 145 10.38 6.58 17.50
N PHE A 146 9.08 6.64 17.80
CA PHE A 146 8.09 7.36 16.98
C PHE A 146 8.33 8.87 17.17
N ASN A 147 9.27 9.44 16.43
CA ASN A 147 9.61 10.86 16.52
C ASN A 147 8.76 11.73 15.57
N PHE A 148 7.49 11.38 15.34
CA PHE A 148 6.58 12.20 14.53
C PHE A 148 6.39 13.62 15.10
N LEU A 149 6.62 13.80 16.42
CA LEU A 149 6.42 15.06 17.15
C LEU A 149 7.67 15.60 17.83
N LYS A 150 8.86 15.05 17.56
CA LYS A 150 10.07 15.63 18.14
C LYS A 150 10.39 16.89 17.35
N ASN A 151 9.79 18.00 17.79
CA ASN A 151 10.08 19.36 17.33
C ASN A 151 11.57 19.45 17.07
N LYS A 152 11.89 19.76 15.82
CA LYS A 152 13.21 20.24 15.42
C LYS A 152 13.46 21.42 16.36
N GLU A 153 14.28 21.22 17.40
CA GLU A 153 14.72 22.31 18.25
C GLU A 153 15.40 23.29 17.29
N ILE A 154 14.70 24.39 17.02
CA ILE A 154 15.23 25.51 16.25
C ILE A 154 16.40 25.99 17.10
N PRO A 155 17.66 25.91 16.63
CA PRO A 155 18.73 26.54 17.35
C PRO A 155 18.39 28.03 17.42
N LEU A 156 18.20 28.54 18.64
CA LEU A 156 18.21 29.97 18.88
C LEU A 156 19.57 30.46 18.37
N GLU A 157 19.56 31.14 17.24
CA GLU A 157 20.70 31.95 16.83
C GLU A 157 20.93 32.95 17.97
N ASP A 158 22.09 32.82 18.62
CA ASP A 158 22.55 33.76 19.62
C ASP A 158 22.58 35.17 19.00
N GLU A 159 21.87 36.08 19.67
CA GLU A 159 21.82 37.51 19.37
C GLU A 159 23.25 38.10 19.28
N VAL A 160 23.48 38.89 18.23
CA VAL A 160 24.60 39.85 18.14
C VAL A 160 24.03 41.26 18.16
#